data_AF-A0A2D8PRC8-F1
#
_entry.id   AF-A0A2D8PRC8-F1
#
_cell.length_a   1.000
_cell.length_b   1.000
_cell.length_c   1.000
_cell.angle_alpha   90.00
_cell.angle_beta   90.00
_cell.angle_gamma   90.00
#
_symmetry.space_group_name_H-M   'P 1'
#
loop_
_entity.id
_entity.type
_entity.pdbx_description
1 polymer ?
#
loop_
_entity_poly.entity_id
_entity_poly.type
_entity_poly.pdbx_seq_one_letter_code
_entity_poly.pdbx_strand_id
1 'polypeptide(L)'
;MRIEPDSRRVVVGPGSALGERIVRLSDVNWLGDTEDIENLTVKVRSMQPPVPARLSLNEDLTEAEVVLETPERAVAPGQACVFYQGDRLLGGGWIQRGA
;
A
#
# COMPACT_ATOMS: atom_id res chain seq x y z
N MET A 1 1.89 29.78 -10.39
CA MET A 1 2.53 28.77 -11.24
C MET A 1 1.99 27.43 -10.78
N ARG A 2 1.03 26.89 -11.53
CA ARG A 2 0.27 25.68 -11.18
C ARG A 2 1.10 24.48 -11.59
N ILE A 3 1.17 23.49 -10.72
CA ILE A 3 1.66 22.17 -11.08
C ILE A 3 0.41 21.32 -11.20
N GLU A 4 0.07 20.95 -12.41
CA GLU A 4 -0.92 19.93 -12.74
C GLU A 4 -0.15 18.61 -12.91
N PRO A 5 -0.27 17.62 -12.01
CA PRO A 5 0.16 16.26 -12.28
C PRO A 5 -1.08 15.43 -12.63
N ASP A 6 -1.36 15.36 -13.93
CA ASP A 6 -2.42 14.57 -14.54
C ASP A 6 -2.04 13.08 -14.54
N SER A 7 -1.98 12.46 -13.36
CA SER A 7 -1.88 11.01 -13.20
C SER A 7 -2.88 10.54 -12.15
N ARG A 8 -4.14 10.73 -12.54
CA ARG A 8 -5.37 10.21 -11.95
C ARG A 8 -5.37 8.68 -11.95
N ARG A 9 -4.51 8.04 -11.17
CA ARG A 9 -4.54 6.58 -11.02
C ARG A 9 -5.25 6.20 -9.74
N VAL A 10 -6.58 6.28 -9.84
CA VAL A 10 -7.51 5.54 -9.01
C VAL A 10 -7.84 4.22 -9.74
N VAL A 11 -8.54 3.32 -9.05
CA VAL A 11 -9.33 2.18 -9.57
C VAL A 11 -8.53 0.86 -9.52
N VAL A 12 -8.91 -0.23 -8.82
CA VAL A 12 -10.19 -0.94 -8.56
C VAL A 12 -9.95 -1.83 -7.31
N GLY A 13 -10.92 -2.20 -6.46
CA GLY A 13 -12.36 -2.22 -6.71
C GLY A 13 -13.23 -2.66 -5.52
N PRO A 14 -14.56 -2.57 -5.69
CA PRO A 14 -15.53 -3.15 -4.78
C PRO A 14 -15.52 -4.67 -4.95
N GLY A 15 -14.84 -5.37 -4.05
CA GLY A 15 -14.63 -6.81 -4.19
C GLY A 15 -14.70 -7.50 -2.85
N SER A 16 -15.93 -7.70 -2.38
CA SER A 16 -16.29 -8.69 -1.36
C SER A 16 -15.50 -10.00 -1.53
N ALA A 17 -14.46 -10.24 -0.73
CA ALA A 17 -13.77 -11.52 -0.71
C ALA A 17 -13.18 -11.78 0.68
N LEU A 18 -13.84 -12.69 1.39
CA LEU A 18 -13.44 -13.30 2.65
C LEU A 18 -12.01 -13.89 2.55
N GLY A 19 -11.06 -13.18 3.12
CA GLY A 19 -9.66 -13.57 3.29
C GLY A 19 -8.80 -12.30 3.27
N GLU A 20 -8.02 -12.04 4.32
CA GLU A 20 -7.20 -10.81 4.49
C GLU A 20 -6.09 -10.68 3.41
N ARG A 21 -6.49 -10.48 2.17
CA ARG A 21 -5.62 -10.10 1.04
C ARG A 21 -5.50 -8.59 0.93
N ILE A 22 -6.46 -7.86 1.48
CA ILE A 22 -6.56 -6.40 1.38
C ILE A 22 -6.18 -5.79 2.72
N VAL A 23 -5.19 -4.93 2.71
CA VAL A 23 -4.68 -4.20 3.87
C VAL A 23 -4.90 -2.72 3.65
N ARG A 24 -5.65 -2.08 4.54
CA ARG A 24 -5.87 -0.63 4.50
C ARG A 24 -4.88 0.08 5.40
N LEU A 25 -4.32 1.16 4.88
CA LEU A 25 -3.31 1.97 5.52
C LEU A 25 -3.80 3.39 5.63
N SER A 26 -3.52 4.01 6.78
CA SER A 26 -3.75 5.44 7.00
C SER A 26 -2.48 6.13 7.45
N ASP A 27 -2.49 7.46 7.35
CA ASP A 27 -1.34 8.30 7.67
C ASP A 27 -0.12 7.80 6.88
N VAL A 28 -0.37 7.61 5.58
CA VAL A 28 0.60 7.14 4.60
C VAL A 28 1.52 8.30 4.27
N ASN A 29 2.82 8.04 4.35
CA ASN A 29 3.85 8.92 3.85
C ASN A 29 4.45 8.31 2.59
N TRP A 30 4.08 8.86 1.44
CA TRP A 30 4.57 8.45 0.14
C TRP A 30 5.74 9.33 -0.31
N LEU A 31 6.89 8.71 -0.54
CA LEU A 31 8.16 9.33 -0.95
C LEU A 31 8.55 8.97 -2.39
N GLY A 32 7.84 8.02 -3.01
CA GLY A 32 8.06 7.58 -4.39
C GLY A 32 7.29 8.41 -5.41
N ASP A 33 7.42 8.04 -6.68
CA ASP A 33 6.61 8.58 -7.77
C ASP A 33 5.45 7.63 -8.08
N THR A 34 4.35 8.10 -8.68
CA THR A 34 3.20 7.22 -9.01
C THR A 34 3.55 6.10 -9.98
N GLU A 35 4.64 6.24 -10.74
CA GLU A 35 5.19 5.22 -11.63
C GLU A 35 5.80 4.04 -10.84
N ASP A 36 6.25 4.27 -9.61
CA ASP A 36 6.87 3.25 -8.77
C ASP A 36 5.88 2.21 -8.21
N ILE A 37 4.58 2.45 -8.40
CA ILE A 37 3.48 1.62 -7.90
C ILE A 37 3.40 0.25 -8.62
N GLU A 38 3.85 0.16 -9.88
CA GLU A 38 3.59 -1.02 -10.72
C GLU A 38 4.41 -2.27 -10.35
N ASN A 39 5.52 -2.14 -9.61
CA ASN A 39 6.39 -3.27 -9.24
C ASN A 39 7.03 -3.07 -7.86
N LEU A 40 6.19 -2.83 -6.84
CA LEU A 40 6.66 -2.71 -5.47
C LEU A 40 6.42 -3.98 -4.66
N THR A 41 7.18 -4.07 -3.58
CA THR A 41 7.02 -5.05 -2.52
C THR A 41 6.62 -4.32 -1.26
N VAL A 42 5.82 -4.99 -0.44
CA VAL A 42 5.35 -4.44 0.82
C VAL A 42 5.85 -5.30 1.95
N LYS A 43 6.17 -4.62 3.05
CA LYS A 43 6.62 -5.24 4.28
C LYS A 43 5.66 -4.84 5.38
N VAL A 44 4.73 -5.73 5.70
CA VAL A 44 3.73 -5.54 6.76
C VAL A 44 4.25 -5.97 8.14
N ARG A 45 5.37 -6.71 8.19
CA ARG A 45 6.06 -7.10 9.44
C ARG A 45 7.57 -6.99 9.28
N SER A 46 8.24 -6.44 10.31
CA SER A 46 9.70 -6.28 10.33
C SER A 46 10.47 -7.60 10.09
N MET A 47 9.93 -8.71 10.58
CA MET A 47 10.57 -10.03 10.53
C MET A 47 10.23 -10.86 9.28
N GLN A 48 9.34 -10.39 8.41
CA GLN A 48 9.02 -11.10 7.16
C GLN A 48 9.73 -10.47 5.97
N PRO A 49 10.08 -11.28 4.95
CA PRO A 49 10.56 -10.73 3.69
C PRO A 49 9.46 -9.86 3.05
N PRO A 50 9.83 -8.80 2.31
CA PRO A 50 8.89 -8.05 1.50
C PRO A 50 8.19 -9.00 0.51
N VAL A 51 6.87 -8.86 0.37
CA VAL A 51 6.08 -9.65 -0.56
C VAL A 51 5.58 -8.76 -1.69
N PRO A 52 5.48 -9.29 -2.92
CA PRO A 52 4.86 -8.55 -4.02
C PRO A 52 3.40 -8.24 -3.67
N ALA A 53 3.02 -6.98 -3.87
CA ALA A 53 1.67 -6.52 -3.64
C ALA A 53 1.36 -5.33 -4.53
N ARG A 54 0.06 -5.12 -4.77
CA ARG A 54 -0.43 -3.94 -5.49
C ARG A 54 -0.81 -2.87 -4.50
N LEU A 55 -0.29 -1.66 -4.68
CA LEU A 55 -0.64 -0.49 -3.90
C LEU A 55 -1.61 0.38 -4.69
N SER A 56 -2.64 0.88 -4.02
CA SER A 56 -3.53 1.93 -4.51
C SER A 56 -3.51 3.07 -3.51
N LEU A 57 -3.12 4.26 -3.94
CA LEU A 57 -3.13 5.47 -3.10
C LEU A 57 -4.40 6.28 -3.38
N ASN A 58 -4.88 7.02 -2.37
CA ASN A 58 -5.93 8.02 -2.57
C ASN A 58 -5.37 9.29 -3.24
N GLU A 59 -6.25 10.21 -3.64
CA GLU A 59 -5.86 11.46 -4.31
C GLU A 59 -4.95 12.35 -3.43
N ASP A 60 -5.11 12.27 -2.11
CA ASP A 60 -4.34 13.06 -1.14
C ASP A 60 -3.03 12.39 -0.69
N LEU A 61 -2.72 11.18 -1.15
CA LEU A 61 -1.58 10.35 -0.72
C LEU A 61 -1.50 10.07 0.80
N THR A 62 -2.61 10.22 1.52
CA THR A 62 -2.73 10.03 2.97
C THR A 62 -3.25 8.65 3.36
N GLU A 63 -3.90 7.96 2.43
CA GLU A 63 -4.47 6.63 2.62
C GLU A 63 -4.05 5.72 1.47
N ALA A 64 -3.90 4.44 1.78
CA ALA A 64 -3.57 3.44 0.77
C ALA A 64 -4.27 2.11 1.02
N GLU A 65 -4.57 1.41 -0.07
CA GLU A 65 -5.03 0.04 -0.06
C GLU A 65 -3.97 -0.85 -0.71
N VAL A 66 -3.54 -1.88 0.02
CA VAL A 66 -2.54 -2.84 -0.42
C VAL A 66 -3.22 -4.18 -0.64
N VAL A 67 -3.10 -4.70 -1.85
CA VAL A 67 -3.57 -6.05 -2.21
C VAL A 67 -2.37 -6.98 -2.28
N LEU A 68 -2.24 -7.84 -1.28
CA LEU A 68 -1.21 -8.86 -1.21
C LEU A 68 -1.51 -9.96 -2.25
N GLU A 69 -0.52 -10.31 -3.07
CA GLU A 69 -0.67 -11.43 -4.01
C GLU A 69 -0.85 -12.77 -3.27
N THR A 70 -0.11 -12.92 -2.16
CA THR A 70 -0.23 -14.04 -1.23
C THR A 70 -1.01 -13.60 0.01
N PRO A 71 -2.14 -14.25 0.35
CA PRO A 71 -2.90 -13.89 1.54
C PRO A 71 -2.07 -14.08 2.81
N GLU A 72 -1.95 -13.04 3.62
CA GLU A 72 -1.39 -13.15 4.96
C GLU A 72 -2.50 -13.15 6.01
N ARG A 73 -2.53 -14.21 6.84
CA ARG A 73 -3.50 -14.37 7.93
C ARG A 73 -3.17 -13.55 9.18
N ALA A 74 -2.16 -12.69 9.11
CA ALA A 74 -1.58 -12.07 10.28
C ALA A 74 -1.21 -10.62 9.99
N VAL A 75 -2.15 -9.82 9.48
CA VAL A 75 -1.95 -8.38 9.39
C VAL A 75 -2.53 -7.77 10.66
N ALA A 76 -1.67 -7.49 11.65
CA ALA A 76 -2.17 -6.96 12.93
C ALA A 76 -2.37 -5.43 12.83
N PRO A 77 -3.52 -4.90 13.27
CA PRO A 77 -3.74 -3.47 13.33
C PRO A 77 -2.72 -2.79 14.26
N GLY A 78 -2.25 -1.61 13.86
CA GLY A 78 -1.22 -0.86 14.59
C GLY A 78 0.23 -1.22 14.23
N GLN A 79 0.45 -2.13 13.27
CA GLN A 79 1.76 -2.30 12.65
C GLN A 79 1.96 -1.29 11.51
N ALA A 80 3.21 -0.89 11.28
CA ALA A 80 3.58 -0.10 10.12
C ALA A 80 3.76 -1.01 8.91
N CYS A 81 3.15 -0.65 7.79
CA CYS A 81 3.42 -1.23 6.48
C CYS A 81 4.37 -0.31 5.73
N VAL A 82 5.39 -0.90 5.10
CA VAL A 82 6.45 -0.16 4.42
C VAL A 82 6.53 -0.65 2.98
N PHE A 83 6.69 0.27 2.03
CA PHE A 83 6.73 0.00 0.60
C PHE A 83 8.15 0.11 0.07
N TYR A 84 8.58 -0.89 -0.70
CA TYR A 84 9.92 -0.97 -1.26
C TYR A 84 9.87 -1.29 -2.76
N GLN A 85 10.80 -0.73 -3.52
CA GLN A 85 11.08 -1.13 -4.89
C GLN A 85 12.55 -1.52 -4.97
N GLY A 86 12.83 -2.82 -5.01
CA GLY A 86 14.17 -3.33 -4.76
C GLY A 86 14.69 -2.89 -3.40
N ASP A 87 15.78 -2.13 -3.37
CA ASP A 87 16.40 -1.58 -2.15
C ASP A 87 15.92 -0.16 -1.79
N ARG A 88 15.07 0.46 -2.63
CA ARG A 88 14.56 1.82 -2.40
C ARG A 88 13.31 1.79 -1.53
N LEU A 89 13.30 2.59 -0.47
CA LEU A 89 12.12 2.86 0.35
C LEU A 89 11.23 3.89 -0.37
N LEU A 90 10.01 3.48 -0.72
CA LEU A 90 9.03 4.34 -1.39
C LEU A 90 8.06 5.02 -0.41
N GLY A 91 7.95 4.51 0.82
CA GLY A 91 7.07 5.09 1.82
C GLY A 91 6.57 4.07 2.83
N GLY A 92 5.57 4.47 3.61
CA GLY A 92 4.89 3.58 4.53
C GLY A 92 3.69 4.23 5.19
N GLY A 93 2.90 3.43 5.91
CA GLY A 93 1.72 3.90 6.62
C GLY A 93 1.30 2.92 7.71
N TRP A 94 0.24 3.25 8.41
CA TRP A 94 -0.23 2.48 9.56
C TRP A 94 -1.40 1.59 9.18
N ILE A 95 -1.27 0.30 9.50
CA ILE A 95 -2.31 -0.70 9.26
C ILE A 95 -3.53 -0.39 10.12
N GLN A 96 -4.65 -0.10 9.45
CA GLN A 96 -5.95 0.05 10.07
C GLN A 96 -6.60 -1.31 10.35
N ARG A 97 -7.49 -1.35 11.34
CA ARG A 97 -8.35 -2.53 11.54
C ARG A 97 -9.21 -2.73 10.30
N GLY A 98 -9.13 -3.91 9.69
CA GLY A 98 -10.19 -4.40 8.82
C GLY A 98 -11.49 -4.42 9.63
N ALA A 99 -12.48 -3.66 9.17
CA ALA A 99 -13.80 -3.63 9.78
C ALA A 99 -14.52 -4.97 9.58
#